data_AF-A0A839JG90-F1
#
_entry.id   AF-A0A839JG90-F1
#
_cell.length_a   1.000
_cell.length_b   1.000
_cell.length_c   1.000
_cell.angle_alpha   90.00
_cell.angle_beta   90.00
_cell.angle_gamma   90.00
#
_symmetry.space_group_name_H-M   'P 1'
#
loop_
_entity.id
_entity.type
_entity.pdbx_description
1 polymer ?
#
loop_
_entity_poly.entity_id
_entity_poly.type
_entity_poly.pdbx_seq_one_letter_code
_entity_poly.pdbx_strand_id
1 'polypeptide(L)'
;MLEGGHRECLVVVNFVPDTTMASNRFADDHGGLQAFGYDIWRSRQLAETLLPLPSQEVDRHRFVMARVMITIATLMVLTDGTLPLLARVPG
;
A
#
# COMPACT_ATOMS: atom_id res chain seq x y z
N MET A 1 -13.82 0.41 15.51
CA MET A 1 -13.32 -0.99 15.53
C MET A 1 -13.68 -1.58 14.17
N LEU A 2 -12.78 -2.32 13.53
CA LEU A 2 -13.14 -3.07 12.32
C LEU A 2 -13.78 -4.37 12.80
N GLU A 3 -14.95 -4.70 12.25
CA GLU A 3 -15.73 -5.88 12.61
C GLU A 3 -15.93 -6.75 11.36
N GLY A 4 -15.93 -8.08 11.52
CA GLY A 4 -16.05 -9.03 10.42
C GLY A 4 -14.73 -9.74 10.08
N GLY A 5 -14.82 -10.73 9.17
CA GLY A 5 -13.66 -11.50 8.72
C GLY A 5 -12.94 -10.83 7.54
N HIS A 6 -11.62 -11.01 7.51
CA HIS A 6 -10.76 -10.63 6.39
C HIS A 6 -11.02 -11.56 5.19
N ARG A 7 -11.35 -10.96 4.03
CA ARG A 7 -11.65 -11.62 2.75
C ARG A 7 -11.14 -10.79 1.57
N GLU A 8 -10.05 -10.07 1.76
CA GLU A 8 -9.46 -9.22 0.74
C GLU A 8 -9.10 -10.04 -0.50
N CYS A 9 -9.56 -9.59 -1.68
CA CYS A 9 -9.41 -10.31 -2.93
C CYS A 9 -8.43 -9.64 -3.91
N LEU A 10 -7.88 -8.48 -3.56
CA LEU A 10 -6.89 -7.75 -4.37
C LEU A 10 -6.07 -6.77 -3.52
N VAL A 11 -4.92 -6.37 -4.06
CA VAL A 11 -4.05 -5.33 -3.48
C VAL A 11 -3.97 -4.15 -4.43
N VAL A 12 -4.41 -2.97 -4.00
CA VAL A 12 -4.24 -1.70 -4.74
C VAL A 12 -2.98 -1.01 -4.25
N VAL A 13 -1.99 -0.87 -5.13
CA VAL A 13 -0.78 -0.08 -4.86
C VAL A 13 -0.94 1.30 -5.47
N ASN A 14 -1.06 2.32 -4.62
CA ASN A 14 -1.35 3.68 -5.01
C ASN A 14 -0.09 4.55 -5.07
N PHE A 15 0.26 5.02 -6.26
CA PHE A 15 1.39 5.91 -6.51
C PHE A 15 1.01 7.39 -6.55
N VAL A 16 -0.28 7.72 -6.49
CA VAL A 16 -0.75 9.11 -6.64
C VAL A 16 -0.70 9.82 -5.28
N PRO A 17 0.07 10.92 -5.14
CA PRO A 17 0.16 11.68 -3.90
C PRO A 17 -1.20 12.17 -3.39
N ASP A 18 -1.27 12.36 -2.07
CA ASP A 18 -2.43 12.97 -1.37
C ASP A 18 -3.78 12.29 -1.63
N THR A 19 -3.74 11.01 -1.98
CA THR A 19 -4.92 10.18 -2.20
C THR A 19 -4.77 8.85 -1.49
N THR A 20 -5.90 8.18 -1.25
CA THR A 20 -5.93 6.86 -0.63
C THR A 20 -7.15 6.07 -1.12
N MET A 21 -7.21 4.79 -0.80
CA MET A 21 -8.36 3.95 -1.08
C MET A 21 -9.37 4.05 0.07
N ALA A 22 -10.63 4.37 -0.26
CA ALA A 22 -11.73 4.32 0.70
C ALA A 22 -12.32 2.90 0.76
N SER A 23 -11.80 2.04 1.64
CA SER A 23 -12.17 0.61 1.68
C SER A 23 -13.66 0.35 1.86
N ASN A 24 -14.36 1.12 2.71
CA ASN A 24 -15.80 0.96 2.91
C ASN A 24 -16.58 1.27 1.63
N ARG A 25 -16.28 2.40 0.99
CA ARG A 25 -16.89 2.78 -0.29
C ARG A 25 -16.59 1.75 -1.37
N PHE A 26 -15.37 1.23 -1.44
CA PHE A 26 -15.03 0.16 -2.37
C PHE A 26 -15.92 -1.08 -2.16
N ALA A 27 -16.13 -1.50 -0.92
CA ALA A 27 -17.01 -2.61 -0.60
C ALA A 27 -18.47 -2.32 -0.98
N ASP A 28 -18.98 -1.13 -0.66
CA ASP A 28 -20.34 -0.71 -1.01
C ASP A 28 -20.58 -0.73 -2.53
N ASP A 29 -19.61 -0.20 -3.29
CA ASP A 29 -19.68 -0.10 -4.76
C ASP A 29 -19.50 -1.47 -5.46
N HIS A 30 -18.92 -2.47 -4.79
CA HIS A 30 -18.54 -3.76 -5.39
C HIS A 30 -19.13 -4.98 -4.65
N GLY A 31 -20.31 -4.84 -4.03
CA GLY A 31 -21.03 -5.99 -3.46
C GLY A 31 -20.35 -6.66 -2.27
N GLY A 32 -19.65 -5.88 -1.44
CA GLY A 32 -18.97 -6.33 -0.24
C GLY A 32 -17.54 -6.86 -0.46
N LEU A 33 -16.97 -6.69 -1.67
CA LEU A 33 -15.58 -7.04 -1.91
C LEU A 33 -14.64 -6.21 -1.04
N GLN A 34 -13.59 -6.87 -0.55
CA GLN A 34 -12.55 -6.23 0.26
C GLN A 34 -11.25 -6.17 -0.55
N ALA A 35 -10.47 -5.11 -0.33
CA ALA A 35 -9.18 -4.92 -0.96
C ALA A 35 -8.18 -4.38 0.07
N PHE A 36 -6.92 -4.77 -0.07
CA PHE A 36 -5.82 -4.09 0.62
C PHE A 36 -5.44 -2.83 -0.15
N GLY A 37 -5.29 -1.71 0.54
CA GLY A 37 -4.75 -0.47 -0.01
C GLY A 37 -3.31 -0.24 0.49
N TYR A 38 -2.37 -0.01 -0.43
CA TYR A 38 -0.99 0.35 -0.10
C TYR A 38 -0.59 1.66 -0.79
N ASP A 39 -0.55 2.73 0.00
CA ASP A 39 -0.11 4.05 -0.43
C ASP A 39 1.43 4.15 -0.48
N ILE A 40 2.05 3.61 -1.53
CA ILE A 40 3.51 3.65 -1.70
C ILE A 40 4.05 5.09 -1.84
N TRP A 41 3.24 6.02 -2.34
CA TRP A 41 3.58 7.44 -2.38
C TRP A 41 3.91 7.99 -0.98
N ARG A 42 3.19 7.55 0.05
CA ARG A 42 3.42 7.98 1.43
C ARG A 42 4.74 7.45 1.97
N SER A 43 5.14 6.24 1.59
CA SER A 43 6.48 5.69 1.92
C SER A 43 7.60 6.55 1.32
N ARG A 44 7.43 7.04 0.09
CA ARG A 44 8.39 7.95 -0.56
C ARG A 44 8.47 9.30 0.13
N GLN A 45 7.32 9.90 0.42
CA GLN A 45 7.23 11.18 1.14
C GLN A 45 7.89 11.10 2.53
N LEU A 46 7.67 10.00 3.26
CA LEU A 46 8.34 9.77 4.55
C LEU A 46 9.85 9.63 4.40
N ALA A 47 10.32 8.95 3.36
CA ALA A 47 11.76 8.81 3.09
C ALA A 47 12.41 10.19 2.88
N GLU A 48 11.78 11.06 2.07
CA GLU A 48 12.27 12.43 1.83
C GLU A 48 12.25 13.29 3.09
N THR A 49 11.22 13.13 3.92
CA THR A 49 11.10 13.88 5.18
C THR A 49 12.15 13.47 6.21
N LEU A 50 12.43 12.16 6.31
CA LEU A 50 13.37 11.60 7.30
C LEU A 50 14.83 11.68 6.85
N LEU A 51 15.08 11.68 5.54
CA LEU A 51 16.41 11.65 4.94
C LEU A 51 16.54 12.77 3.90
N PRO A 52 16.57 14.05 4.33
CA PRO A 52 16.43 15.20 3.44
C PRO A 52 17.71 15.55 2.66
N LEU A 53 18.88 15.04 3.06
CA LEU A 53 20.15 15.44 2.44
C LEU A 53 20.33 14.75 1.07
N PRO A 54 20.89 15.45 0.06
CA PRO A 54 21.16 14.84 -1.24
C PRO A 54 21.99 13.55 -1.17
N SER A 55 22.97 13.49 -0.27
CA SER A 55 23.86 12.33 -0.06
C SER A 55 23.14 11.07 0.47
N GLN A 56 21.90 11.19 0.94
CA GLN A 56 21.13 10.07 1.53
C GLN A 56 20.23 9.34 0.52
N GLU A 57 20.47 9.49 -0.78
CA GLU A 57 19.65 8.86 -1.82
C GLU A 57 19.54 7.34 -1.65
N VAL A 58 20.66 6.66 -1.41
CA VAL A 58 20.68 5.22 -1.18
C VAL A 58 19.87 4.83 0.05
N ASP A 59 19.93 5.63 1.11
CA ASP A 59 19.18 5.37 2.35
C ASP A 59 17.68 5.58 2.15
N ARG A 60 17.25 6.57 1.33
CA ARG A 60 15.85 6.74 0.93
C ARG A 60 15.34 5.51 0.18
N HIS A 61 16.11 5.00 -0.78
CA HIS A 61 15.75 3.77 -1.49
C HIS A 61 15.65 2.56 -0.56
N ARG A 62 16.59 2.39 0.37
CA ARG A 62 16.54 1.33 1.38
C ARG A 62 15.34 1.45 2.30
N PHE A 63 14.99 2.65 2.74
CA PHE A 63 13.82 2.90 3.58
C PHE A 63 12.51 2.51 2.85
N VAL A 64 12.34 2.95 1.61
CA VAL A 64 11.17 2.59 0.80
C VAL A 64 11.12 1.08 0.58
N MET A 65 12.27 0.46 0.25
CA MET A 65 12.35 -0.98 0.05
C MET A 65 11.98 -1.76 1.32
N ALA A 66 12.47 -1.36 2.49
CA ALA A 66 12.13 -2.00 3.76
C ALA A 66 10.61 -1.97 4.01
N ARG A 67 9.94 -0.84 3.74
CA ARG A 67 8.48 -0.72 3.88
C ARG A 67 7.72 -1.58 2.87
N VAL A 68 8.19 -1.66 1.63
CA VAL A 68 7.64 -2.57 0.62
C VAL A 68 7.77 -4.02 1.07
N MET A 69 8.94 -4.43 1.54
CA MET A 69 9.18 -5.80 2.01
C MET A 69 8.33 -6.17 3.22
N ILE A 70 8.16 -5.26 4.19
CA ILE A 70 7.25 -5.46 5.32
C ILE A 70 5.81 -5.63 4.82
N THR A 71 5.37 -4.82 3.86
CA THR A 71 4.02 -4.92 3.27
C THR A 71 3.83 -6.28 2.59
N ILE A 72 4.81 -6.73 1.79
CA ILE A 72 4.79 -8.06 1.16
C ILE A 72 4.72 -9.17 2.22
N ALA A 73 5.57 -9.11 3.26
CA ALA A 73 5.56 -10.09 4.34
C ALA A 73 4.20 -10.13 5.07
N THR A 74 3.59 -8.97 5.35
CA THR A 74 2.24 -8.90 5.93
C THR A 74 1.20 -9.53 5.01
N LEU A 75 1.22 -9.22 3.70
CA LEU A 75 0.29 -9.81 2.74
C LEU A 75 0.45 -11.33 2.65
N MET A 76 1.68 -11.85 2.68
CA MET A 76 1.94 -13.30 2.66
C MET A 76 1.50 -14.01 3.95
N VAL A 77 1.40 -13.30 5.07
CA VAL A 77 0.88 -13.86 6.33
C VAL A 77 -0.64 -13.85 6.35
N LEU A 78 -1.26 -12.82 5.77
CA LEU A 78 -2.72 -12.64 5.78
C LEU A 78 -3.44 -13.32 4.62
N THR A 79 -2.70 -13.70 3.57
CA THR A 79 -3.23 -14.29 2.34
C THR A 79 -2.41 -15.51 1.96
N ASP A 80 -2.86 -16.29 0.99
CA ASP A 80 -2.09 -17.39 0.41
C ASP A 80 -1.01 -16.93 -0.60
N GLY A 81 -0.81 -15.61 -0.73
CA GLY A 81 0.14 -15.00 -1.65
C GLY A 81 -0.34 -14.89 -3.10
N THR A 82 -1.60 -15.22 -3.39
CA THR A 82 -2.13 -15.26 -4.78
C THR A 82 -2.90 -14.02 -5.20
N LEU A 83 -3.04 -13.02 -4.32
CA LEU A 83 -3.87 -11.85 -4.60
C LEU A 83 -3.37 -11.05 -5.82
N PRO A 84 -4.26 -10.70 -6.77
CA PRO A 84 -3.91 -9.81 -7.87
C PRO A 84 -3.55 -8.41 -7.36
N LEU A 85 -2.64 -7.77 -8.09
CA LEU A 85 -2.06 -6.48 -7.72
C LEU A 85 -2.42 -5.44 -8.78
N LEU A 86 -3.08 -4.36 -8.36
CA LEU A 86 -3.49 -3.25 -9.21
C LEU A 86 -2.65 -2.02 -8.87
N ALA A 87 -1.88 -1.52 -9.84
CA ALA A 87 -1.13 -0.28 -9.67
C ALA A 87 -1.97 0.92 -10.12
N ARG A 88 -2.22 1.87 -9.22
CA ARG A 88 -2.78 3.18 -9.55
C ARG A 88 -1.65 4.17 -9.75
N VAL A 89 -1.41 4.54 -11.00
CA VAL A 89 -0.36 5.49 -11.41
C VAL A 89 -0.95 6.86 -11.76
N PRO A 90 -0.16 7.95 -11.70
CA PRO A 90 -0.57 9.24 -12.26
C PRO A 90 -0.87 9.11 -13.76
N GLY A 91 -1.92 9.80 -14.22
CA GLY A 91 -2.27 9.92 -15.65
C GLY A 91 -1.48 11.00 -16.36
#